data_AF-A0A9R1H8E2-F1
#
_entry.id   AF-A0A9R1H8E2-F1
#
_cell.length_a   1.000
_cell.length_b   1.000
_cell.length_c   1.000
_cell.angle_alpha   90.00
_cell.angle_beta   90.00
_cell.angle_gamma   90.00
#
_symmetry.space_group_name_H-M   'P 1'
#
loop_
_entity.id
_entity.type
_entity.pdbx_description
1 polymer ?
#
loop_
_entity_poly.entity_id
_entity_poly.type
_entity_poly.pdbx_seq_one_letter_code
_entity_poly.pdbx_strand_id
1 'polypeptide(L)'
;MPWRNGGGVLHRAASVDPSAVVEAGAVVHSGAVIGKEVVVGSGTVVGPSVSVGQSTRIGYGVSPASSVLKQSKLCLVMEMILVSLCSRYNVVLSNCSVGEFCTIHNGACIGQDGFGFFVDQDGQVKKKPQELYARIGDNVEIGANTCIDRGSWRDTMIGDDTKIDNLVQIGHNVVIGKCCMICGQVGIAGSATLGDYVVLGGRVAIRDHVSIASKVRLAANSLATKDIQEPGDYGGFPAVPINEWRRQTVNLRLFSKKHHDRR
;
A
#
# COMPACT_ATOMS: atom_id res chain seq x y z
N MET A 1 13.71 22.69 -19.98
CA MET A 1 14.62 22.45 -21.12
C MET A 1 14.33 21.05 -21.65
N PRO A 2 14.28 20.84 -22.97
CA PRO A 2 14.09 19.50 -23.53
C PRO A 2 15.30 18.61 -23.21
N TRP A 3 15.06 17.37 -22.78
CA TRP A 3 16.07 16.36 -22.49
C TRP A 3 16.49 15.64 -23.77
N ARG A 4 17.80 15.44 -23.95
CA ARG A 4 18.36 14.87 -25.18
C ARG A 4 17.98 13.40 -25.38
N ASN A 5 17.89 12.63 -24.30
CA ASN A 5 17.60 11.20 -24.35
C ASN A 5 16.12 10.93 -24.08
N GLY A 6 15.27 11.09 -25.10
CA GLY A 6 13.83 10.78 -25.04
C GLY A 6 12.89 11.97 -25.22
N GLY A 7 13.37 13.22 -25.10
CA GLY A 7 12.60 14.42 -25.46
C GLY A 7 11.67 15.00 -24.39
N GLY A 8 11.72 14.51 -23.13
CA GLY A 8 10.95 15.08 -22.02
C GLY A 8 11.38 16.47 -21.58
N VAL A 9 10.59 17.12 -20.70
CA VAL A 9 10.83 18.49 -20.22
C VAL A 9 11.40 18.47 -18.80
N LEU A 10 12.58 19.06 -18.63
CA LEU A 10 13.24 19.16 -17.33
C LEU A 10 13.26 20.60 -16.80
N HIS A 11 13.03 20.76 -15.50
CA HIS A 11 13.36 21.99 -14.79
C HIS A 11 14.88 22.17 -14.68
N ARG A 12 15.39 23.41 -14.72
CA ARG A 12 16.84 23.70 -14.69
C ARG A 12 17.55 23.20 -13.43
N ALA A 13 16.82 23.17 -12.32
CA ALA A 13 17.31 22.71 -11.03
C ALA A 13 17.15 21.19 -10.81
N ALA A 14 16.72 20.44 -11.83
CA ALA A 14 16.70 18.97 -11.76
C ALA A 14 18.09 18.42 -12.08
N SER A 15 18.48 17.37 -11.38
CA SER A 15 19.72 16.61 -11.64
C SER A 15 19.34 15.30 -12.32
N VAL A 16 19.76 15.09 -13.56
CA VAL A 16 19.44 13.89 -14.34
C VAL A 16 20.73 13.30 -14.87
N ASP A 17 20.97 12.03 -14.58
CA ASP A 17 22.14 11.33 -15.09
C ASP A 17 22.06 11.21 -16.64
N PRO A 18 23.17 11.42 -17.37
CA PRO A 18 23.18 11.35 -18.84
C PRO A 18 22.68 10.01 -19.42
N SER A 19 22.80 8.91 -18.69
CA SER A 19 22.31 7.60 -19.13
C SER A 19 20.80 7.42 -18.96
N ALA A 20 20.12 8.33 -18.28
CA ALA A 20 18.68 8.28 -18.10
C ALA A 20 17.92 8.62 -19.39
N VAL A 21 16.85 7.88 -19.65
CA VAL A 21 15.89 8.12 -20.73
C VAL A 21 14.66 8.79 -20.12
N VAL A 22 14.31 9.97 -20.62
CA VAL A 22 13.10 10.70 -20.23
C VAL A 22 12.31 10.97 -21.49
N GLU A 23 11.25 10.18 -21.71
CA GLU A 23 10.46 10.18 -22.93
C GLU A 23 9.64 11.46 -23.13
N ALA A 24 9.23 11.69 -24.37
CA ALA A 24 8.48 12.87 -24.76
C ALA A 24 7.20 13.01 -23.93
N GLY A 25 6.86 14.23 -23.52
CA GLY A 25 5.70 14.48 -22.66
C GLY A 25 5.90 14.15 -21.18
N ALA A 26 6.99 13.50 -20.78
CA ALA A 26 7.36 13.43 -19.36
C ALA A 26 7.88 14.78 -18.86
N VAL A 27 7.60 15.12 -17.61
CA VAL A 27 7.96 16.38 -16.95
C VAL A 27 8.71 16.09 -15.66
N VAL A 28 9.88 16.68 -15.47
CA VAL A 28 10.66 16.56 -14.24
C VAL A 28 10.80 17.93 -13.59
N HIS A 29 10.25 18.06 -12.38
CA HIS A 29 10.22 19.31 -11.62
C HIS A 29 11.56 19.64 -10.93
N SER A 30 11.63 20.83 -10.36
CA SER A 30 12.80 21.37 -9.67
C SER A 30 13.30 20.49 -8.54
N GLY A 31 14.62 20.32 -8.41
CA GLY A 31 15.24 19.58 -7.31
C GLY A 31 15.08 18.06 -7.41
N ALA A 32 14.38 17.55 -8.42
CA ALA A 32 14.30 16.12 -8.65
C ALA A 32 15.67 15.56 -9.07
N VAL A 33 15.96 14.34 -8.62
CA VAL A 33 17.21 13.61 -8.91
C VAL A 33 16.87 12.32 -9.63
N ILE A 34 17.37 12.15 -10.84
CA ILE A 34 17.17 10.95 -11.67
C ILE A 34 18.51 10.23 -11.82
N GLY A 35 18.59 9.00 -11.31
CA GLY A 35 19.79 8.18 -11.33
C GLY A 35 20.14 7.59 -12.70
N LYS A 36 21.27 6.87 -12.73
CA LYS A 36 21.78 6.16 -13.91
C LYS A 36 20.78 5.17 -14.46
N GLU A 37 20.71 5.05 -15.79
CA GLU A 37 19.90 4.05 -16.50
C GLU A 37 18.40 4.05 -16.12
N VAL A 38 17.91 5.18 -15.60
CA VAL A 38 16.49 5.35 -15.31
C VAL A 38 15.72 5.56 -16.60
N VAL A 39 14.53 4.95 -16.72
CA VAL A 39 13.61 5.19 -17.82
C VAL A 39 12.34 5.83 -17.27
N VAL A 40 12.05 7.06 -17.69
CA VAL A 40 10.83 7.80 -17.36
C VAL A 40 9.92 7.78 -18.58
N GLY A 41 8.84 6.99 -18.52
CA GLY A 41 7.89 6.84 -19.61
C GLY A 41 7.12 8.13 -19.93
N SER A 42 6.65 8.23 -21.17
CA SER A 42 5.92 9.41 -21.66
C SER A 42 4.71 9.78 -20.79
N GLY A 43 4.52 11.08 -20.57
CA GLY A 43 3.43 11.64 -19.78
C GLY A 43 3.61 11.56 -18.25
N THR A 44 4.73 11.00 -17.77
CA THR A 44 5.05 10.92 -16.34
C THR A 44 5.47 12.26 -15.76
N VAL A 45 5.00 12.59 -14.56
CA VAL A 45 5.33 13.84 -13.87
C VAL A 45 6.13 13.54 -12.61
N VAL A 46 7.44 13.78 -12.66
CA VAL A 46 8.31 13.69 -11.48
C VAL A 46 8.23 14.99 -10.68
N GLY A 47 7.59 14.93 -9.52
CA GLY A 47 7.38 16.08 -8.63
C GLY A 47 8.69 16.69 -8.06
N PRO A 48 8.59 17.86 -7.42
CA PRO A 48 9.76 18.55 -6.89
C PRO A 48 10.44 17.74 -5.78
N SER A 49 11.77 17.75 -5.78
CA SER A 49 12.61 17.04 -4.80
C SER A 49 12.38 15.54 -4.71
N VAL A 50 11.82 14.92 -5.77
CA VAL A 50 11.70 13.47 -5.89
C VAL A 50 13.04 12.87 -6.33
N SER A 51 13.49 11.83 -5.65
CA SER A 51 14.69 11.08 -6.05
C SER A 51 14.31 9.72 -6.62
N VAL A 52 14.75 9.45 -7.85
CA VAL A 52 14.57 8.18 -8.57
C VAL A 52 15.93 7.48 -8.64
N GLY A 53 16.03 6.33 -7.97
CA GLY A 53 17.27 5.54 -7.92
C GLY A 53 17.66 4.94 -9.26
N GLN A 54 18.93 4.57 -9.40
CA GLN A 54 19.47 3.96 -10.63
C GLN A 54 18.69 2.73 -11.10
N SER A 55 18.68 2.51 -12.41
CA SER A 55 18.03 1.40 -13.13
C SER A 55 16.53 1.27 -12.85
N THR A 56 15.90 2.35 -12.37
CA THR A 56 14.45 2.40 -12.16
C THR A 56 13.74 2.61 -13.49
N ARG A 57 12.71 1.82 -13.75
CA ARG A 57 11.76 2.09 -14.84
C ARG A 57 10.50 2.68 -14.24
N ILE A 58 10.00 3.75 -14.82
CA ILE A 58 8.72 4.37 -14.48
C ILE A 58 7.84 4.27 -15.73
N GLY A 59 6.69 3.62 -15.58
CA GLY A 59 5.71 3.48 -16.66
C GLY A 59 5.16 4.85 -17.15
N TYR A 60 4.23 4.80 -18.09
CA TYR A 60 3.67 6.00 -18.73
C TYR A 60 2.58 6.66 -17.86
N GLY A 61 2.66 7.97 -17.62
CA GLY A 61 1.60 8.71 -16.92
C GLY A 61 1.62 8.61 -15.39
N VAL A 62 2.72 8.14 -14.81
CA VAL A 62 2.89 8.04 -13.34
C VAL A 62 3.13 9.44 -12.76
N SER A 63 2.56 9.74 -11.58
CA SER A 63 2.73 11.05 -10.92
C SER A 63 3.26 10.92 -9.50
N PRO A 64 4.58 10.73 -9.28
CA PRO A 64 5.17 10.86 -7.95
C PRO A 64 5.15 12.33 -7.50
N ALA A 65 4.45 12.62 -6.41
CA ALA A 65 4.37 13.95 -5.81
C ALA A 65 5.31 14.06 -4.59
N SER A 66 5.74 15.30 -4.30
CA SER A 66 6.57 15.78 -3.18
C SER A 66 7.06 14.74 -2.15
N SER A 67 8.39 14.68 -2.00
CA SER A 67 9.15 13.86 -1.02
C SER A 67 9.00 12.34 -1.19
N VAL A 68 9.51 11.82 -2.30
CA VAL A 68 9.88 10.40 -2.43
C VAL A 68 11.38 10.27 -2.21
N LEU A 69 11.77 9.76 -1.04
CA LEU A 69 13.17 9.51 -0.66
C LEU A 69 13.44 8.02 -0.80
N LYS A 70 14.39 7.63 -1.67
CA LYS A 70 14.79 6.23 -1.82
C LYS A 70 16.27 6.06 -2.12
N GLN A 71 16.87 5.14 -1.37
CA GLN A 71 18.07 4.41 -1.77
C GLN A 71 17.71 3.41 -2.89
N SER A 72 18.74 2.97 -3.59
CA SER A 72 18.82 2.46 -4.97
C SER A 72 17.76 1.43 -5.45
N LYS A 73 17.58 1.34 -6.79
CA LYS A 73 16.88 0.26 -7.53
C LYS A 73 15.40 -0.01 -7.21
N LEU A 74 14.51 0.98 -7.36
CA LEU A 74 13.07 0.68 -7.49
C LEU A 74 12.82 0.05 -8.87
N CYS A 75 12.09 -1.06 -8.98
CA CYS A 75 11.72 -1.62 -10.28
C CYS A 75 10.20 -1.58 -10.45
N LEU A 76 9.61 -0.50 -10.98
CA LEU A 76 8.24 -0.60 -11.49
C LEU A 76 8.30 -1.52 -12.73
N VAL A 77 8.24 -2.83 -12.51
CA VAL A 77 8.29 -3.84 -13.56
C VAL A 77 6.98 -3.75 -14.33
N MET A 78 7.12 -3.37 -15.61
CA MET A 78 6.18 -3.72 -16.65
C MET A 78 6.37 -5.19 -17.00
N GLU A 79 5.27 -5.94 -17.03
CA GLU A 79 5.20 -7.08 -17.93
C GLU A 79 5.10 -6.58 -19.37
N MET A 80 5.91 -7.19 -20.23
CA MET A 80 6.16 -6.80 -21.60
C MET A 80 5.00 -7.23 -22.50
N ILE A 81 4.14 -6.30 -22.92
CA ILE A 81 3.29 -6.47 -24.11
C ILE A 81 3.41 -5.22 -25.00
N LEU A 82 4.11 -5.41 -26.12
CA LEU A 82 4.13 -4.52 -27.26
C LEU A 82 2.75 -4.57 -27.96
N VAL A 83 1.81 -3.71 -27.56
CA VAL A 83 0.68 -3.33 -28.42
C VAL A 83 0.36 -1.85 -28.19
N SER A 84 0.54 -1.09 -29.27
CA SER A 84 -0.06 0.22 -29.53
C SER A 84 -1.50 0.33 -28.94
N LEU A 85 -1.82 1.42 -28.24
CA LEU A 85 -3.15 1.77 -27.67
C LEU A 85 -3.51 1.32 -26.23
N CYS A 86 -2.61 1.43 -25.25
CA CYS A 86 -3.05 1.55 -23.84
C CYS A 86 -2.44 2.76 -23.15
N SER A 87 -3.27 3.80 -23.02
CA SER A 87 -3.00 5.08 -22.38
C SER A 87 -3.21 4.93 -20.87
N ARG A 88 -2.13 5.13 -20.08
CA ARG A 88 -2.08 5.46 -18.63
C ARG A 88 -1.79 4.32 -17.63
N TYR A 89 -0.63 4.41 -16.98
CA TYR A 89 -0.30 3.80 -15.68
C TYR A 89 -0.56 4.86 -14.58
N ASN A 90 -1.40 4.56 -13.58
CA ASN A 90 -1.93 5.50 -12.59
C ASN A 90 -1.47 5.21 -11.15
N VAL A 91 -0.18 4.95 -10.94
CA VAL A 91 0.37 4.83 -9.57
C VAL A 91 0.62 6.23 -8.98
N VAL A 92 0.14 6.44 -7.75
CA VAL A 92 0.33 7.69 -7.01
C VAL A 92 1.22 7.42 -5.79
N LEU A 93 2.37 8.08 -5.76
CA LEU A 93 3.31 8.02 -4.63
C LEU A 93 3.45 9.41 -4.04
N SER A 94 3.19 9.55 -2.74
CA SER A 94 3.43 10.78 -1.97
C SER A 94 3.96 10.43 -0.60
N ASN A 95 4.85 11.25 -0.02
CA ASN A 95 5.32 11.07 1.36
C ASN A 95 5.68 9.61 1.68
N CYS A 96 6.45 8.97 0.81
CA CYS A 96 6.81 7.58 0.97
C CYS A 96 8.26 7.30 0.58
N SER A 97 8.81 6.26 1.19
CA SER A 97 9.98 5.56 0.70
C SER A 97 9.55 4.15 0.30
N VAL A 98 10.23 3.59 -0.66
CA VAL A 98 10.02 2.19 -1.08
C VAL A 98 11.40 1.47 -1.01
N GLY A 99 11.51 0.16 -1.21
CA GLY A 99 12.81 -0.53 -1.23
C GLY A 99 13.32 -0.83 -2.63
N GLU A 100 14.38 -1.61 -2.72
CA GLU A 100 14.90 -2.15 -3.96
C GLU A 100 13.95 -3.24 -4.51
N PHE A 101 13.90 -3.44 -5.84
CA PHE A 101 13.21 -4.54 -6.52
C PHE A 101 11.70 -4.68 -6.22
N CYS A 102 11.04 -3.60 -5.79
CA CYS A 102 9.60 -3.62 -5.56
C CYS A 102 8.80 -3.45 -6.85
N THR A 103 7.75 -4.25 -7.05
CA THR A 103 6.79 -4.10 -8.16
C THR A 103 5.50 -3.44 -7.64
N ILE A 104 4.99 -2.42 -8.34
CA ILE A 104 3.76 -1.72 -7.96
C ILE A 104 2.84 -1.66 -9.19
N HIS A 105 1.68 -2.30 -9.06
CA HIS A 105 0.70 -2.44 -10.12
C HIS A 105 -0.23 -1.22 -10.23
N ASN A 106 -1.00 -1.20 -11.31
CA ASN A 106 -1.77 -0.03 -11.73
C ASN A 106 -2.79 0.44 -10.68
N GLY A 107 -2.92 1.75 -10.50
CA GLY A 107 -3.90 2.36 -9.60
C GLY A 107 -3.56 2.31 -8.12
N ALA A 108 -2.42 1.73 -7.74
CA ALA A 108 -1.97 1.76 -6.36
C ALA A 108 -1.68 3.18 -5.88
N CYS A 109 -2.13 3.52 -4.67
CA CYS A 109 -1.93 4.81 -4.03
C CYS A 109 -1.15 4.63 -2.72
N ILE A 110 0.06 5.19 -2.63
CA ILE A 110 0.95 5.01 -1.47
C ILE A 110 1.29 6.37 -0.85
N GLY A 111 1.15 6.42 0.47
CA GLY A 111 1.44 7.55 1.34
C GLY A 111 0.45 8.71 1.20
N GLN A 112 -0.81 8.40 0.89
CA GLN A 112 -1.93 9.32 1.03
C GLN A 112 -2.30 9.51 2.50
N ASP A 113 -3.07 10.55 2.81
CA ASP A 113 -3.62 10.73 4.16
C ASP A 113 -4.52 9.57 4.57
N GLY A 114 -4.27 9.01 5.75
CA GLY A 114 -5.20 8.08 6.36
C GLY A 114 -6.42 8.75 6.97
N PHE A 115 -7.36 7.93 7.43
CA PHE A 115 -8.62 8.38 8.05
C PHE A 115 -8.40 8.91 9.48
N GLY A 116 -7.82 10.11 9.61
CA GLY A 116 -7.61 10.80 10.88
C GLY A 116 -8.52 12.00 11.05
N PHE A 117 -9.63 11.85 11.77
CA PHE A 117 -10.55 12.95 12.09
C PHE A 117 -10.90 12.92 13.59
N PHE A 118 -11.19 14.09 14.15
CA PHE A 118 -11.71 14.24 15.51
C PHE A 118 -12.84 15.26 15.52
N VAL A 119 -13.70 15.18 16.54
CA VAL A 119 -14.75 16.17 16.77
C VAL A 119 -14.21 17.18 17.79
N ASP A 120 -14.20 18.46 17.44
CA ASP A 120 -13.78 19.52 18.36
C ASP A 120 -14.87 19.87 19.39
N GLN A 121 -14.58 20.84 20.26
CA GLN A 121 -15.51 21.25 21.34
C GLN A 121 -16.82 21.82 20.80
N ASP A 122 -16.82 22.34 19.57
CA ASP A 122 -17.97 22.92 18.89
C ASP A 122 -18.77 21.88 18.07
N GLY A 123 -18.37 20.60 18.14
CA GLY A 123 -19.01 19.51 17.41
C GLY A 123 -18.59 19.40 15.94
N GLN A 124 -17.57 20.15 15.50
CA GLN A 124 -17.11 20.13 14.11
C GLN A 124 -16.09 19.03 13.88
N VAL A 125 -16.21 18.33 12.74
CA VAL A 125 -15.23 17.33 12.33
C VAL A 125 -13.98 18.03 11.78
N LYS A 126 -12.85 17.86 12.47
CA LYS A 126 -11.55 18.41 12.10
C LYS A 126 -10.62 17.29 11.66
N LYS A 127 -9.81 17.58 10.63
CA LYS A 127 -8.78 16.66 10.15
C LYS A 127 -7.59 16.68 11.10
N LYS A 128 -7.12 15.49 11.48
CA LYS A 128 -5.85 15.31 12.18
C LYS A 128 -4.72 15.29 11.15
N PRO A 129 -3.67 16.12 11.30
CA PRO A 129 -2.50 16.06 10.42
C PRO A 129 -1.87 14.67 10.38
N GLN A 130 -1.54 14.18 9.18
CA GLN A 130 -0.74 12.97 8.94
C GLN A 130 0.53 13.41 8.23
N GLU A 131 1.59 13.70 8.98
CA GLU A 131 2.78 14.37 8.44
C GLU A 131 3.95 13.41 8.18
N LEU A 132 3.80 12.14 8.56
CA LEU A 132 4.85 11.14 8.43
C LEU A 132 4.75 10.38 7.11
N TYR A 133 5.40 9.23 7.03
CA TYR A 133 5.64 8.52 5.78
C TYR A 133 4.97 7.16 5.72
N ALA A 134 4.84 6.63 4.51
CA ALA A 134 4.74 5.20 4.25
C ALA A 134 6.12 4.67 3.83
N ARG A 135 6.63 3.64 4.49
CA ARG A 135 7.92 3.02 4.20
C ARG A 135 7.72 1.59 3.72
N ILE A 136 8.04 1.34 2.46
CA ILE A 136 8.02 0.02 1.87
C ILE A 136 9.46 -0.52 1.83
N GLY A 137 9.66 -1.75 2.28
CA GLY A 137 10.93 -2.46 2.25
C GLY A 137 11.28 -3.01 0.87
N ASP A 138 12.29 -3.88 0.82
CA ASP A 138 12.83 -4.45 -0.43
C ASP A 138 12.01 -5.64 -0.95
N ASN A 139 12.06 -5.93 -2.25
CA ASN A 139 11.38 -7.05 -2.90
C ASN A 139 9.86 -7.10 -2.65
N VAL A 140 9.21 -5.97 -2.33
CA VAL A 140 7.77 -5.92 -2.07
C VAL A 140 6.97 -5.87 -3.38
N GLU A 141 5.89 -6.64 -3.46
CA GLU A 141 4.94 -6.54 -4.57
C GLU A 141 3.60 -5.97 -4.09
N ILE A 142 3.07 -4.98 -4.81
CA ILE A 142 1.82 -4.28 -4.47
C ILE A 142 0.88 -4.35 -5.66
N GLY A 143 -0.25 -5.04 -5.47
CA GLY A 143 -1.29 -5.26 -6.45
C GLY A 143 -2.05 -3.98 -6.85
N ALA A 144 -2.86 -4.13 -7.89
CA ALA A 144 -3.59 -3.04 -8.51
C ALA A 144 -4.63 -2.45 -7.55
N ASN A 145 -4.79 -1.12 -7.61
CA ASN A 145 -5.74 -0.35 -6.79
C ASN A 145 -5.59 -0.56 -5.27
N THR A 146 -4.41 -0.99 -4.81
CA THR A 146 -4.10 -1.11 -3.38
C THR A 146 -3.72 0.26 -2.81
N CYS A 147 -4.22 0.56 -1.62
CA CYS A 147 -4.00 1.83 -0.93
C CYS A 147 -3.21 1.59 0.36
N ILE A 148 -2.15 2.38 0.55
CA ILE A 148 -1.30 2.36 1.74
C ILE A 148 -1.21 3.77 2.30
N ASP A 149 -1.86 4.02 3.41
CA ASP A 149 -1.90 5.35 4.03
C ASP A 149 -0.58 5.67 4.74
N ARG A 150 -0.19 6.95 4.77
CA ARG A 150 0.97 7.43 5.54
C ARG A 150 0.67 7.47 7.04
N GLY A 151 1.73 7.51 7.82
CA GLY A 151 1.64 7.66 9.27
C GLY A 151 1.27 9.06 9.76
N SER A 152 0.68 9.15 10.96
CA SER A 152 0.59 10.38 11.78
C SER A 152 1.60 10.49 12.91
N TRP A 153 1.78 9.45 13.73
CA TRP A 153 2.65 9.48 14.91
C TRP A 153 3.83 8.49 14.81
N ARG A 154 3.66 7.41 14.03
CA ARG A 154 4.73 6.55 13.51
C ARG A 154 4.53 6.34 12.02
N ASP A 155 5.58 5.99 11.28
CA ASP A 155 5.43 5.64 9.88
C ASP A 155 4.55 4.38 9.70
N THR A 156 3.85 4.30 8.57
CA THR A 156 3.29 3.02 8.09
C THR A 156 4.44 2.24 7.49
N MET A 157 4.64 0.97 7.87
CA MET A 157 5.80 0.18 7.46
C MET A 157 5.38 -1.16 6.85
N ILE A 158 5.96 -1.49 5.69
CA ILE A 158 5.81 -2.79 5.03
C ILE A 158 7.20 -3.44 4.95
N GLY A 159 7.36 -4.58 5.61
CA GLY A 159 8.63 -5.31 5.63
C GLY A 159 8.98 -5.98 4.31
N ASP A 160 10.26 -6.30 4.18
CA ASP A 160 10.86 -6.91 2.99
C ASP A 160 10.15 -8.20 2.56
N ASP A 161 10.21 -8.49 1.26
CA ASP A 161 9.68 -9.71 0.63
C ASP A 161 8.17 -9.94 0.79
N THR A 162 7.43 -8.93 1.27
CA THR A 162 5.98 -8.99 1.44
C THR A 162 5.24 -8.86 0.11
N LYS A 163 4.18 -9.64 -0.08
CA LYS A 163 3.35 -9.67 -1.29
C LYS A 163 1.92 -9.23 -0.94
N ILE A 164 1.47 -8.18 -1.58
CA ILE A 164 0.16 -7.56 -1.36
C ILE A 164 -0.60 -7.64 -2.68
N ASP A 165 -1.75 -8.30 -2.66
CA ASP A 165 -2.62 -8.48 -3.81
C ASP A 165 -3.44 -7.20 -4.09
N ASN A 166 -4.38 -7.28 -5.03
CA ASN A 166 -5.21 -6.20 -5.51
C ASN A 166 -6.25 -5.74 -4.48
N LEU A 167 -6.62 -4.46 -4.55
CA LEU A 167 -7.69 -3.85 -3.76
C LEU A 167 -7.51 -4.02 -2.24
N VAL A 168 -6.27 -4.06 -1.76
CA VAL A 168 -5.96 -4.10 -0.34
C VAL A 168 -5.98 -2.68 0.23
N GLN A 169 -6.55 -2.50 1.43
CA GLN A 169 -6.46 -1.26 2.18
C GLN A 169 -5.55 -1.44 3.40
N ILE A 170 -4.50 -0.62 3.50
CA ILE A 170 -3.61 -0.54 4.65
C ILE A 170 -3.75 0.84 5.29
N GLY A 171 -4.31 0.88 6.50
CA GLY A 171 -4.52 2.10 7.25
C GLY A 171 -3.23 2.76 7.77
N HIS A 172 -3.38 3.99 8.25
CA HIS A 172 -2.26 4.77 8.79
C HIS A 172 -1.61 4.07 10.00
N ASN A 173 -0.29 4.25 10.13
CA ASN A 173 0.53 3.67 11.19
C ASN A 173 0.52 2.14 11.23
N VAL A 174 0.06 1.42 10.20
CA VAL A 174 0.15 -0.05 10.21
C VAL A 174 1.61 -0.48 10.10
N VAL A 175 1.98 -1.55 10.79
CA VAL A 175 3.29 -2.20 10.62
C VAL A 175 3.09 -3.64 10.21
N ILE A 176 3.61 -4.01 9.04
CA ILE A 176 3.62 -5.37 8.53
C ILE A 176 5.07 -5.85 8.53
N GLY A 177 5.31 -7.02 9.13
CA GLY A 177 6.61 -7.69 9.12
C GLY A 177 7.05 -8.15 7.73
N LYS A 178 8.07 -9.01 7.70
CA LYS A 178 8.66 -9.53 6.46
C LYS A 178 7.93 -10.76 5.95
N CYS A 179 8.09 -11.05 4.66
CA CYS A 179 7.61 -12.28 4.01
C CYS A 179 6.10 -12.54 4.21
N CYS A 180 5.29 -11.48 4.33
CA CYS A 180 3.86 -11.62 4.50
C CYS A 180 3.16 -11.82 3.15
N MET A 181 2.02 -12.51 3.16
CA MET A 181 1.17 -12.70 1.98
C MET A 181 -0.22 -12.17 2.28
N ILE A 182 -0.60 -11.08 1.64
CA ILE A 182 -1.85 -10.34 1.88
C ILE A 182 -2.73 -10.47 0.64
N CYS A 183 -3.73 -11.36 0.67
CA CYS A 183 -4.59 -11.63 -0.48
C CYS A 183 -5.59 -10.49 -0.76
N GLY A 184 -6.26 -10.58 -1.90
CA GLY A 184 -7.09 -9.49 -2.41
C GLY A 184 -8.23 -9.08 -1.48
N GLN A 185 -8.56 -7.78 -1.53
CA GLN A 185 -9.64 -7.18 -0.75
C GLN A 185 -9.47 -7.26 0.78
N VAL A 186 -8.26 -7.54 1.27
CA VAL A 186 -7.95 -7.46 2.70
C VAL A 186 -8.00 -6.00 3.17
N GLY A 187 -8.57 -5.76 4.35
CA GLY A 187 -8.59 -4.46 5.00
C GLY A 187 -7.89 -4.48 6.35
N ILE A 188 -6.86 -3.65 6.52
CA ILE A 188 -6.12 -3.52 7.78
C ILE A 188 -6.34 -2.12 8.33
N ALA A 189 -7.06 -2.02 9.45
CA ALA A 189 -7.34 -0.74 10.09
C ALA A 189 -6.10 -0.16 10.79
N GLY A 190 -6.16 1.15 11.08
CA GLY A 190 -5.02 1.94 11.53
C GLY A 190 -4.33 1.38 12.77
N SER A 191 -3.02 1.57 12.85
CA SER A 191 -2.16 1.16 13.98
C SER A 191 -2.13 -0.34 14.30
N ALA A 192 -2.70 -1.20 13.46
CA ALA A 192 -2.49 -2.65 13.59
C ALA A 192 -1.02 -3.04 13.34
N THR A 193 -0.59 -4.15 13.93
CA THR A 193 0.77 -4.68 13.76
C THR A 193 0.71 -6.17 13.41
N LEU A 194 1.40 -6.57 12.36
CA LEU A 194 1.55 -7.96 11.91
C LEU A 194 3.03 -8.35 12.03
N GLY A 195 3.29 -9.53 12.60
CA GLY A 195 4.61 -10.14 12.62
C GLY A 195 5.04 -10.65 11.24
N ASP A 196 6.15 -11.40 11.21
CA ASP A 196 6.70 -11.97 9.99
C ASP A 196 5.93 -13.21 9.53
N TYR A 197 5.94 -13.50 8.23
CA TYR A 197 5.30 -14.69 7.65
C TYR A 197 3.79 -14.80 7.93
N VAL A 198 3.12 -13.67 8.13
CA VAL A 198 1.66 -13.64 8.27
C VAL A 198 1.00 -13.82 6.92
N VAL A 199 -0.04 -14.66 6.87
CA VAL A 199 -0.84 -14.90 5.67
C VAL A 199 -2.27 -14.48 5.93
N LEU A 200 -2.77 -13.49 5.19
CA LEU A 200 -4.15 -13.05 5.25
C LEU A 200 -4.88 -13.51 4.00
N GLY A 201 -5.82 -14.44 4.14
CA GLY A 201 -6.69 -14.89 3.06
C GLY A 201 -7.59 -13.77 2.53
N GLY A 202 -8.17 -13.97 1.34
CA GLY A 202 -8.97 -12.95 0.67
C GLY A 202 -10.10 -12.40 1.57
N ARG A 203 -10.30 -11.08 1.52
CA ARG A 203 -11.31 -10.36 2.34
C ARG A 203 -11.16 -10.53 3.85
N VAL A 204 -9.98 -10.89 4.35
CA VAL A 204 -9.71 -10.78 5.78
C VAL A 204 -9.76 -9.31 6.21
N ALA A 205 -10.28 -9.05 7.39
CA ALA A 205 -10.26 -7.73 8.01
C ALA A 205 -9.50 -7.78 9.35
N ILE A 206 -8.72 -6.74 9.63
CA ILE A 206 -8.00 -6.56 10.91
C ILE A 206 -8.49 -5.27 11.55
N ARG A 207 -8.93 -5.36 12.81
CA ARG A 207 -9.35 -4.19 13.61
C ARG A 207 -8.15 -3.29 13.95
N ASP A 208 -8.41 -2.02 14.18
CA ASP A 208 -7.43 -1.03 14.62
C ASP A 208 -6.76 -1.46 15.94
N HIS A 209 -5.47 -1.12 16.07
CA HIS A 209 -4.65 -1.42 17.25
C HIS A 209 -4.53 -2.91 17.62
N VAL A 210 -4.87 -3.83 16.72
CA VAL A 210 -4.67 -5.27 16.94
C VAL A 210 -3.25 -5.69 16.58
N SER A 211 -2.66 -6.57 17.39
CA SER A 211 -1.39 -7.23 17.14
C SER A 211 -1.56 -8.69 16.71
N ILE A 212 -0.93 -9.08 15.61
CA ILE A 212 -0.94 -10.43 15.05
C ILE A 212 0.48 -10.99 15.09
N ALA A 213 0.68 -12.10 15.80
CA ALA A 213 1.96 -12.77 15.91
C ALA A 213 2.47 -13.29 14.56
N SER A 214 3.79 -13.50 14.47
CA SER A 214 4.43 -14.10 13.30
C SER A 214 3.88 -15.50 13.01
N LYS A 215 3.88 -15.90 11.73
CA LYS A 215 3.43 -17.22 11.25
C LYS A 215 1.95 -17.54 11.54
N VAL A 216 1.12 -16.51 11.69
CA VAL A 216 -0.35 -16.64 11.73
C VAL A 216 -0.90 -16.70 10.30
N ARG A 217 -1.86 -17.59 10.07
CA ARG A 217 -2.65 -17.64 8.82
C ARG A 217 -4.12 -17.42 9.13
N LEU A 218 -4.70 -16.35 8.59
CA LEU A 218 -6.13 -16.08 8.68
C LEU A 218 -6.84 -16.58 7.41
N ALA A 219 -7.78 -17.50 7.57
CA ALA A 219 -8.61 -17.98 6.48
C ALA A 219 -9.46 -16.84 5.89
N ALA A 220 -9.81 -16.94 4.61
CA ALA A 220 -10.59 -15.94 3.89
C ALA A 220 -11.88 -15.54 4.62
N ASN A 221 -12.29 -14.27 4.48
CA ASN A 221 -13.44 -13.65 5.15
C ASN A 221 -13.39 -13.63 6.69
N SER A 222 -12.24 -13.87 7.32
CA SER A 222 -12.11 -13.78 8.78
C SER A 222 -11.88 -12.35 9.25
N LEU A 223 -12.31 -12.03 10.47
CA LEU A 223 -12.09 -10.73 11.10
C LEU A 223 -11.32 -10.90 12.42
N ALA A 224 -10.12 -10.32 12.50
CA ALA A 224 -9.35 -10.25 13.75
C ALA A 224 -9.79 -9.03 14.57
N THR A 225 -10.53 -9.27 15.65
CA THR A 225 -10.99 -8.21 16.58
C THR A 225 -10.13 -8.07 17.83
N LYS A 226 -9.25 -9.04 18.09
CA LYS A 226 -8.37 -9.09 19.27
C LYS A 226 -7.00 -9.58 18.83
N ASP A 227 -6.02 -9.34 19.69
CA ASP A 227 -4.66 -9.80 19.48
C ASP A 227 -4.61 -11.32 19.33
N ILE A 228 -3.77 -11.77 18.39
CA ILE A 228 -3.45 -13.18 18.18
C ILE A 228 -1.99 -13.35 18.54
N GLN A 229 -1.72 -13.98 19.69
CA GLN A 229 -0.38 -14.09 20.25
C GLN A 229 0.35 -15.37 19.81
N GLU A 230 -0.40 -16.38 19.38
CA GLU A 230 0.14 -17.69 19.04
C GLU A 230 0.18 -17.89 17.52
N PRO A 231 1.25 -18.46 16.96
CA PRO A 231 1.27 -18.94 15.58
C PRO A 231 0.20 -20.00 15.33
N GLY A 232 -0.34 -20.03 14.12
CA GLY A 232 -1.31 -21.05 13.73
C GLY A 232 -2.30 -20.57 12.69
N ASP A 233 -3.25 -21.45 12.40
CA ASP A 233 -4.31 -21.20 11.43
C ASP A 233 -5.60 -20.81 12.18
N TYR A 234 -6.17 -19.67 11.84
CA TYR A 234 -7.40 -19.14 12.43
C TYR A 234 -8.41 -18.88 11.31
N GLY A 235 -9.70 -19.08 11.57
CA GLY A 235 -10.74 -18.87 10.57
C GLY A 235 -12.14 -18.76 11.16
N GLY A 236 -13.10 -18.21 10.41
CA GLY A 236 -14.46 -18.04 10.94
C GLY A 236 -15.57 -17.47 10.03
N PHE A 237 -15.74 -17.95 8.79
CA PHE A 237 -16.99 -17.82 8.01
C PHE A 237 -16.96 -18.75 6.79
N PRO A 238 -17.76 -19.85 6.74
CA PRO A 238 -18.13 -20.42 5.45
C PRO A 238 -19.60 -20.19 5.14
N ALA A 239 -19.92 -19.99 3.87
CA ALA A 239 -21.29 -20.05 3.41
C ALA A 239 -21.84 -21.47 3.65
N VAL A 240 -22.93 -21.56 4.41
CA VAL A 240 -23.72 -22.79 4.58
C VAL A 240 -25.11 -22.56 3.96
N PRO A 241 -25.88 -23.61 3.64
CA PRO A 241 -27.25 -23.45 3.15
C PRO A 241 -28.07 -22.52 4.06
N ILE A 242 -28.85 -21.62 3.46
CA ILE A 242 -29.51 -20.51 4.20
C ILE A 242 -30.40 -21.00 5.37
N ASN A 243 -30.99 -22.17 5.25
CA ASN A 243 -31.82 -22.75 6.32
C ASN A 243 -30.97 -23.27 7.49
N GLU A 244 -29.75 -23.74 7.23
CA GLU A 244 -28.81 -24.11 8.27
C GLU A 244 -28.29 -22.88 9.00
N TRP A 245 -27.88 -21.84 8.26
CA TRP A 245 -27.43 -20.58 8.84
C TRP A 245 -28.50 -19.94 9.74
N ARG A 246 -29.76 -19.91 9.29
CA ARG A 246 -30.90 -19.42 10.11
C ARG A 246 -31.03 -20.20 11.41
N ARG A 247 -30.91 -21.54 11.37
CA ARG A 247 -30.96 -22.39 12.56
C ARG A 247 -29.79 -22.14 13.51
N GLN A 248 -28.57 -22.05 12.98
CA GLN A 248 -27.37 -21.72 13.77
C GLN A 248 -27.53 -20.37 14.50
N THR A 249 -28.05 -19.35 13.81
CA THR A 249 -28.30 -18.01 14.37
C THR A 249 -29.33 -18.02 15.50
N VAL A 250 -30.45 -18.74 15.31
CA VAL A 250 -31.48 -18.89 16.36
C VAL A 250 -30.92 -19.61 17.59
N ASN A 251 -30.15 -20.68 17.38
CA ASN A 251 -29.56 -21.45 18.48
C ASN A 251 -28.58 -20.62 19.32
N LEU A 252 -27.74 -19.81 18.67
CA LEU A 252 -26.86 -18.84 19.34
C LEU A 252 -27.66 -17.85 20.21
N ARG A 253 -28.77 -17.30 19.70
CA ARG A 253 -29.63 -16.38 20.45
C ARG A 253 -30.26 -17.04 21.68
N LEU A 254 -30.76 -18.27 21.54
CA LEU A 254 -31.36 -19.02 22.65
C LEU A 254 -30.32 -19.38 23.72
N PHE A 255 -29.11 -19.74 23.30
CA PHE A 255 -28.01 -20.03 24.21
C PHE A 255 -27.65 -18.81 25.07
N SER A 256 -27.58 -17.62 24.45
CA SER A 256 -27.32 -16.36 25.17
C SER A 256 -28.41 -16.02 26.19
N LYS A 257 -29.69 -16.32 25.91
CA LYS A 257 -30.79 -16.06 26.85
C LYS A 257 -30.78 -16.99 28.06
N LYS A 258 -30.52 -18.29 27.86
CA LYS A 258 -30.46 -19.28 28.95
C LYS A 258 -29.40 -18.97 30.02
N HIS A 259 -28.34 -18.26 29.65
CA HIS A 259 -27.32 -17.82 30.61
C HIS A 259 -27.68 -16.53 31.35
N HIS A 260 -28.60 -15.72 30.83
CA HIS A 260 -29.10 -14.52 31.50
C HIS A 260 -30.12 -14.89 32.58
N ASP A 261 -31.01 -15.85 32.31
CA ASP A 261 -32.04 -16.32 33.25
C ASP A 261 -31.48 -17.24 34.38
N ARG A 262 -30.17 -17.52 34.38
CA ARG A 262 -29.48 -18.34 35.40
C ARG A 262 -28.55 -17.52 36.31
N ARG A 263 -28.54 -16.19 36.21
CA ARG A 263 -27.84 -15.28 37.13
C ARG A 263 -28.81 -14.57 38.04
#